data_AF-A0A1I3VGY6-F1
#
_entry.id   AF-A0A1I3VGY6-F1
#
_cell.length_a   1.000
_cell.length_b   1.000
_cell.length_c   1.000
_cell.angle_alpha   90.00
_cell.angle_beta   90.00
_cell.angle_gamma   90.00
#
_symmetry.space_group_name_H-M   'P 1'
#
loop_
_entity.id
_entity.type
_entity.pdbx_description
1 polymer ?
#
loop_
_entity_poly.entity_id
_entity_poly.type
_entity_poly.pdbx_seq_one_letter_code
_entity_poly.pdbx_strand_id
1 'polypeptide(L)'
;MEIRNLSGARLICVGDDWQSIYGFAGSDISLFSNFGKYVGKYEQLLIEQTYRNSQPLIDITSKFIQKNKRQISKFPKSKKEPLEAPVKFVQYNDGEIADAFINEIGLLVSKYGNKSILVLGRHGFDIHDLIALTPKSRVKYFESTGKLEVKGFEEIDINYLTVHRSKGTEADNVIVLKLSNHLLGFPNKMTDDPLLSLLLSDNEEYRFAEERRLFYVALTRTKNEVVLLTPSEASLFVEELLKDNNYLLTTTDGAVNATGCPYCKTGKLVIRQHTANGSQFLGCSHYPSCNQTFKNVEILADSILCPGCESGFMVKRSGRFGDFLGCTNYPGCTNTIKLK
;
A
#
# COMPACT_ATOMS: atom_id res chain seq x y z
N MET A 1 0.58 -41.23 3.46
CA MET A 1 1.86 -41.96 3.59
C MET A 1 1.78 -43.40 3.07
N GLU A 2 0.66 -44.09 3.31
CA GLU A 2 0.44 -45.48 2.89
C GLU A 2 0.58 -45.71 1.37
N ILE A 3 -0.04 -44.86 0.54
CA ILE A 3 0.12 -44.90 -0.93
C ILE A 3 1.59 -44.78 -1.36
N ARG A 4 2.38 -43.93 -0.70
CA ARG A 4 3.80 -43.72 -1.01
C ARG A 4 4.61 -44.99 -0.75
N ASN A 5 4.36 -45.63 0.39
CA ASN A 5 5.06 -46.84 0.80
C ASN A 5 4.70 -48.04 -0.08
N LEU A 6 3.45 -48.12 -0.54
CA LEU A 6 2.97 -49.22 -1.38
C LEU A 6 3.36 -49.09 -2.85
N SER A 7 3.51 -47.86 -3.37
CA SER A 7 3.76 -47.61 -4.81
C SER A 7 5.21 -47.26 -5.15
N GLY A 8 6.04 -46.88 -4.18
CA GLY A 8 7.35 -46.29 -4.45
C GLY A 8 7.29 -44.90 -5.10
N ALA A 9 6.11 -44.28 -5.15
CA ALA A 9 5.92 -42.97 -5.75
C ALA A 9 6.70 -41.88 -5.00
N ARG A 10 7.17 -40.86 -5.73
CA ARG A 10 7.75 -39.64 -5.16
C ARG A 10 6.72 -38.53 -5.21
N LEU A 11 6.56 -37.81 -4.10
CA LEU A 11 5.65 -36.68 -4.01
C LEU A 11 6.42 -35.39 -4.31
N ILE A 12 5.90 -34.60 -5.26
CA ILE A 12 6.41 -33.27 -5.58
C ILE A 12 5.26 -32.29 -5.39
N CYS A 13 5.48 -31.25 -4.60
CA CYS A 13 4.53 -30.18 -4.36
C CYS A 13 5.11 -28.86 -4.86
N VAL A 14 4.33 -28.14 -5.66
CA VAL A 14 4.70 -26.82 -6.18
C VAL A 14 3.62 -25.84 -5.75
N GLY A 15 4.02 -24.71 -5.17
CA GLY A 15 3.11 -23.70 -4.67
C GLY A 15 3.83 -22.42 -4.29
N ASP A 16 3.04 -21.38 -4.03
CA ASP A 16 3.51 -20.09 -3.56
C ASP A 16 2.65 -19.67 -2.36
N ASP A 17 3.24 -19.77 -1.17
CA ASP A 17 2.59 -19.41 0.10
C ASP A 17 2.17 -17.93 0.16
N TRP A 18 2.87 -17.04 -0.55
CA TRP A 18 2.53 -15.62 -0.61
C TRP A 18 1.26 -15.36 -1.42
N GLN A 19 0.85 -16.30 -2.29
CA GLN A 19 -0.36 -16.22 -3.12
C GLN A 19 -1.46 -17.21 -2.67
N SER A 20 -1.33 -17.86 -1.51
CA SER A 20 -2.33 -18.78 -0.98
C SER A 20 -3.51 -18.02 -0.35
N ILE A 21 -4.57 -17.78 -1.13
CA ILE A 21 -5.72 -16.94 -0.76
C ILE A 21 -7.06 -17.70 -0.79
N TYR A 22 -7.04 -19.02 -0.61
CA TYR A 22 -8.24 -19.88 -0.70
C TYR A 22 -8.59 -20.52 0.65
N GLY A 23 -8.24 -19.89 1.78
CA GLY A 23 -8.59 -20.40 3.11
C GLY A 23 -10.11 -20.55 3.27
N PHE A 24 -10.88 -19.61 2.72
CA PHE A 24 -12.35 -19.69 2.66
C PHE A 24 -12.90 -20.92 1.92
N ALA A 25 -12.13 -21.54 1.03
CA ALA A 25 -12.49 -22.76 0.32
C ALA A 25 -12.02 -24.03 1.05
N GLY A 26 -11.54 -23.90 2.29
CA GLY A 26 -11.01 -24.99 3.11
C GLY A 26 -9.55 -25.34 2.82
N SER A 27 -8.82 -24.50 2.07
CA SER A 27 -7.40 -24.75 1.80
C SER A 27 -6.54 -24.42 3.02
N ASP A 28 -5.95 -25.44 3.63
CA ASP A 28 -5.03 -25.25 4.75
C ASP A 28 -3.59 -24.98 4.27
N ILE A 29 -3.11 -23.75 4.48
CA ILE A 29 -1.74 -23.33 4.14
C ILE A 29 -0.68 -24.08 4.97
N SER A 30 -1.05 -24.63 6.12
CA SER A 30 -0.16 -25.38 7.01
C SER A 30 0.37 -26.66 6.36
N LEU A 31 -0.39 -27.26 5.44
CA LEU A 31 0.06 -28.41 4.66
C LEU A 31 1.27 -28.07 3.78
N PHE A 32 1.36 -26.82 3.35
CA PHE A 32 2.48 -26.31 2.56
C PHE A 32 3.62 -25.82 3.44
N SER A 33 3.34 -25.00 4.46
CA SER A 33 4.39 -24.43 5.33
C SER A 33 5.01 -25.46 6.29
N ASN A 34 4.25 -26.46 6.72
CA ASN A 34 4.72 -27.55 7.58
C ASN A 34 4.88 -28.86 6.80
N PHE A 35 5.20 -28.82 5.51
CA PHE A 35 5.28 -30.00 4.64
C PHE A 35 6.05 -31.16 5.28
N GLY A 36 7.21 -30.89 5.86
CA GLY A 36 8.03 -31.91 6.53
C GLY A 36 7.36 -32.62 7.72
N LYS A 37 6.45 -31.95 8.43
CA LYS A 37 5.65 -32.55 9.50
C LYS A 37 4.72 -33.64 8.97
N TYR A 38 4.15 -33.44 7.78
CA TYR A 38 3.16 -34.35 7.20
C TYR A 38 3.79 -35.46 6.34
N VAL A 39 4.88 -35.16 5.62
CA VAL A 39 5.48 -36.10 4.65
C VAL A 39 6.83 -36.67 5.09
N GLY A 40 7.40 -36.17 6.18
CA GLY A 40 8.72 -36.55 6.68
C GLY A 40 9.85 -35.79 5.98
N LYS A 41 11.00 -36.45 5.81
CA LYS A 41 12.19 -35.84 5.17
C LYS A 41 11.84 -35.36 3.75
N TYR A 42 12.20 -34.12 3.47
CA TYR A 42 11.94 -33.45 2.20
C TYR A 42 13.12 -32.57 1.80
N GLU A 43 13.14 -32.16 0.55
CA GLU A 43 14.03 -31.14 0.01
C GLU A 43 13.18 -29.98 -0.48
N GLN A 44 13.59 -28.75 -0.16
CA GLN A 44 12.90 -27.54 -0.59
C GLN A 44 13.77 -26.79 -1.58
N LEU A 45 13.22 -26.57 -2.78
CA LEU A 45 13.85 -25.78 -3.82
C LEU A 45 13.02 -24.50 -4.02
N LEU A 46 13.70 -23.35 -3.99
CA LEU A 46 13.06 -22.05 -4.17
C LEU A 46 13.31 -21.52 -5.58
N ILE A 47 12.23 -21.09 -6.24
CA ILE A 47 12.31 -20.37 -7.53
C ILE A 47 12.27 -18.88 -7.23
N GLU A 48 13.44 -18.23 -7.21
CA GLU A 48 13.56 -16.81 -6.86
C GLU A 48 13.71 -15.90 -8.08
N GLN A 49 14.01 -16.42 -9.26
CA GLN A 49 14.07 -15.60 -10.47
C GLN A 49 12.66 -15.33 -11.01
N THR A 50 12.27 -14.05 -11.08
CA THR A 50 11.01 -13.60 -11.68
C THR A 50 11.26 -12.76 -12.93
N TYR A 51 10.30 -12.82 -13.85
CA TYR A 51 10.31 -12.12 -15.14
C TYR A 51 9.10 -11.19 -15.31
N ARG A 52 8.19 -11.15 -14.32
CA ARG A 52 6.96 -10.34 -14.39
C ARG A 52 7.21 -8.92 -13.91
N ASN A 53 7.58 -8.77 -12.64
CA ASN A 53 7.67 -7.50 -11.94
C ASN A 53 9.10 -6.92 -12.00
N SER A 54 9.22 -5.60 -11.91
CA SER A 54 10.51 -4.92 -11.74
C SER A 54 11.06 -5.15 -10.33
N GLN A 55 12.39 -5.04 -10.15
CA GLN A 55 13.01 -5.21 -8.83
C GLN A 55 12.42 -4.26 -7.77
N PRO A 56 12.20 -2.96 -8.05
CA PRO A 56 11.61 -2.05 -7.06
C PRO A 56 10.22 -2.51 -6.58
N LEU A 57 9.35 -3.01 -7.47
CA LEU A 57 8.03 -3.53 -7.08
C LEU A 57 8.15 -4.79 -6.20
N ILE A 58 9.10 -5.66 -6.53
CA ILE A 58 9.39 -6.87 -5.76
C ILE A 58 9.86 -6.50 -4.36
N ASP A 59 10.75 -5.52 -4.23
CA ASP A 59 11.29 -5.12 -2.92
C ASP A 59 10.19 -4.59 -2.00
N ILE A 60 9.29 -3.73 -2.53
CA ILE A 60 8.13 -3.18 -1.80
C ILE A 60 7.19 -4.31 -1.36
N THR A 61 6.78 -5.16 -2.31
CA THR A 61 5.79 -6.22 -2.06
C THR A 61 6.35 -7.33 -1.17
N SER A 62 7.64 -7.68 -1.34
CA SER A 62 8.36 -8.66 -0.52
C SER A 62 8.52 -8.16 0.92
N LYS A 63 8.86 -6.88 1.12
CA LYS A 63 8.93 -6.26 2.45
C LYS A 63 7.57 -6.30 3.16
N PHE A 64 6.50 -5.99 2.43
CA PHE A 64 5.13 -6.03 2.95
C PHE A 64 4.70 -7.44 3.35
N ILE A 65 4.87 -8.45 2.49
CA ILE A 65 4.40 -9.81 2.77
C ILE A 65 5.22 -10.51 3.85
N GLN A 66 6.55 -10.32 3.86
CA GLN A 66 7.47 -10.96 4.82
C GLN A 66 7.47 -10.32 6.22
N LYS A 67 6.59 -9.34 6.48
CA LYS A 67 6.30 -8.92 7.87
C LYS A 67 5.62 -10.02 8.66
N ASN A 68 4.77 -10.83 8.01
CA ASN A 68 4.29 -12.04 8.63
C ASN A 68 5.41 -13.10 8.54
N LYS A 69 5.92 -13.51 9.69
CA LYS A 69 7.08 -14.41 9.81
C LYS A 69 6.74 -15.87 9.59
N ARG A 70 5.45 -16.22 9.47
CA ARG A 70 5.01 -17.58 9.12
C ARG A 70 5.19 -17.88 7.63
N GLN A 71 5.33 -16.86 6.78
CA GLN A 71 5.60 -17.04 5.35
C GLN A 71 7.04 -17.51 5.14
N ILE A 72 7.21 -18.33 4.11
CA ILE A 72 8.51 -18.79 3.66
C ILE A 72 9.30 -17.55 3.23
N SER A 73 10.43 -17.32 3.87
CA SER A 73 11.33 -16.25 3.49
C SER A 73 12.02 -16.62 2.19
N LYS A 74 11.90 -15.72 1.22
CA LYS A 74 12.50 -15.82 -0.11
C LYS A 74 12.80 -14.42 -0.62
N PHE A 75 13.77 -14.30 -1.52
CA PHE A 75 14.27 -13.03 -2.03
C PHE A 75 14.18 -13.02 -3.55
N PRO A 76 12.98 -12.80 -4.13
CA PRO A 76 12.83 -12.84 -5.57
C PRO A 76 13.69 -11.76 -6.24
N LYS A 77 14.30 -12.11 -7.38
CA LYS A 77 15.17 -11.24 -8.17
C LYS A 77 14.61 -11.09 -9.58
N SER A 78 14.65 -9.87 -10.10
CA SER A 78 14.24 -9.52 -11.44
C SER A 78 15.43 -9.01 -12.26
N LYS A 79 15.41 -9.31 -13.55
CA LYS A 79 16.35 -8.78 -14.54
C LYS A 79 15.74 -7.66 -15.40
N LYS A 80 14.51 -7.22 -15.09
CA LYS A 80 13.86 -6.11 -15.81
C LYS A 80 14.52 -4.79 -15.42
N GLU A 81 14.50 -3.84 -16.34
CA GLU A 81 14.86 -2.46 -16.06
C GLU A 81 14.06 -1.93 -14.85
N PRO A 82 14.72 -1.23 -13.92
CA PRO A 82 14.05 -0.69 -12.75
C PRO A 82 13.07 0.40 -13.17
N LEU A 83 11.86 0.34 -12.61
CA LEU A 83 10.87 1.41 -12.73
C LEU A 83 11.01 2.34 -11.52
N GLU A 84 11.10 3.65 -11.75
CA GLU A 84 11.31 4.63 -10.67
C GLU A 84 10.16 4.64 -9.64
N ALA A 85 8.91 4.54 -10.11
CA ALA A 85 7.72 4.56 -9.27
C ALA A 85 6.76 3.44 -9.67
N PRO A 86 7.01 2.18 -9.25
CA PRO A 86 6.16 1.05 -9.64
C PRO A 86 4.83 1.00 -8.90
N VAL A 87 4.70 1.73 -7.79
CA VAL A 87 3.48 1.86 -7.00
C VAL A 87 3.14 3.34 -6.92
N LYS A 88 1.95 3.71 -7.40
CA LYS A 88 1.43 5.07 -7.35
C LYS A 88 0.23 5.13 -6.42
N PHE A 89 0.18 6.14 -5.56
CA PHE A 89 -0.94 6.38 -4.65
C PHE A 89 -1.72 7.60 -5.13
N VAL A 90 -3.03 7.44 -5.29
CA VAL A 90 -3.91 8.50 -5.80
C VAL A 90 -5.06 8.64 -4.83
N GLN A 91 -5.03 9.74 -4.07
CA GLN A 91 -6.11 10.06 -3.16
C GLN A 91 -7.27 10.72 -3.90
N TYR A 92 -8.50 10.37 -3.53
CA TYR A 92 -9.71 10.99 -4.07
C TYR A 92 -10.67 11.35 -2.93
N ASN A 93 -11.50 12.38 -3.15
CA ASN A 93 -12.60 12.72 -2.24
C ASN A 93 -13.85 11.91 -2.59
N ASP A 94 -14.77 11.78 -1.64
CA ASP A 94 -16.03 11.07 -1.86
C ASP A 94 -16.81 11.66 -3.04
N GLY A 95 -17.22 10.78 -3.96
CA GLY A 95 -17.90 11.16 -5.21
C GLY A 95 -16.98 11.50 -6.38
N GLU A 96 -15.67 11.65 -6.17
CA GLU A 96 -14.69 12.00 -7.23
C GLU A 96 -13.90 10.80 -7.76
N ILE A 97 -14.17 9.59 -7.24
CA ILE A 97 -13.44 8.36 -7.61
C ILE A 97 -13.44 8.09 -9.11
N ALA A 98 -14.56 8.32 -9.80
CA ALA A 98 -14.67 8.09 -11.24
C ALA A 98 -13.76 9.06 -12.03
N ASP A 99 -13.64 10.30 -11.58
CA ASP A 99 -12.84 11.32 -12.23
C ASP A 99 -11.34 11.05 -12.01
N ALA A 100 -10.96 10.69 -10.78
CA ALA A 100 -9.62 10.23 -10.46
C ALA A 100 -9.23 9.00 -11.28
N PHE A 101 -10.14 8.01 -11.38
CA PHE A 101 -9.93 6.80 -12.18
C PHE A 101 -9.71 7.10 -13.66
N ILE A 102 -10.53 7.95 -14.28
CA ILE A 102 -10.41 8.31 -15.70
C ILE A 102 -9.11 9.11 -15.96
N ASN A 103 -8.75 10.01 -15.05
CA ASN A 103 -7.48 10.75 -15.15
C ASN A 103 -6.28 9.78 -15.12
N GLU A 104 -6.31 8.81 -14.21
CA GLU A 104 -5.25 7.81 -14.10
C GLU A 104 -5.15 6.88 -15.31
N ILE A 105 -6.27 6.53 -15.95
CA ILE A 105 -6.23 5.85 -17.26
C ILE A 105 -5.48 6.72 -18.27
N GLY A 106 -5.81 8.00 -18.37
CA GLY A 106 -5.14 8.92 -19.29
C GLY A 106 -3.63 9.00 -19.06
N LEU A 107 -3.21 9.06 -17.79
CA LEU A 107 -1.78 9.06 -17.44
C LEU A 107 -1.11 7.75 -17.81
N LEU A 108 -1.72 6.59 -17.52
CA LEU A 108 -1.18 5.29 -17.88
C LEU A 108 -1.06 5.12 -19.40
N VAL A 109 -2.06 5.57 -20.16
CA VAL A 109 -2.08 5.51 -21.62
C VAL A 109 -1.03 6.43 -22.22
N SER A 110 -0.84 7.63 -21.68
CA SER A 110 0.22 8.54 -22.14
C SER A 110 1.63 7.98 -21.88
N LYS A 111 1.81 7.23 -20.79
CA LYS A 111 3.10 6.66 -20.38
C LYS A 111 3.43 5.33 -21.07
N TYR A 112 2.44 4.46 -21.26
CA TYR A 112 2.65 3.09 -21.73
C TYR A 112 1.95 2.76 -23.06
N GLY A 113 1.15 3.68 -23.62
CA GLY A 113 0.34 3.45 -24.81
C GLY A 113 -0.90 2.60 -24.52
N ASN A 114 -1.43 1.93 -25.55
CA ASN A 114 -2.65 1.10 -25.48
C ASN A 114 -2.42 -0.27 -24.82
N LYS A 115 -1.71 -0.29 -23.69
CA LYS A 115 -1.42 -1.49 -22.90
C LYS A 115 -2.61 -1.84 -21.99
N SER A 116 -2.75 -3.12 -21.65
CA SER A 116 -3.92 -3.59 -20.90
C SER A 116 -3.94 -3.04 -19.47
N ILE A 117 -5.14 -2.73 -18.98
CA ILE A 117 -5.38 -2.22 -17.64
C ILE A 117 -6.32 -3.18 -16.91
N LEU A 118 -5.84 -3.75 -15.81
CA LEU A 118 -6.67 -4.58 -14.94
C LEU A 118 -7.09 -3.77 -13.71
N VAL A 119 -8.39 -3.58 -13.57
CA VAL A 119 -9.01 -2.92 -12.42
C VAL A 119 -9.39 -3.98 -11.40
N LEU A 120 -8.98 -3.79 -10.16
CA LEU A 120 -9.14 -4.74 -9.08
C LEU A 120 -9.95 -4.15 -7.93
N GLY A 121 -11.01 -4.85 -7.53
CA GLY A 121 -11.75 -4.58 -6.28
C GLY A 121 -11.61 -5.71 -5.28
N ARG A 122 -11.89 -5.43 -4.00
CA ARG A 122 -11.99 -6.48 -2.97
C ARG A 122 -13.27 -7.28 -3.14
N HIS A 123 -14.37 -6.62 -3.48
CA HIS A 123 -15.70 -7.18 -3.69
C HIS A 123 -16.25 -6.74 -5.03
N GLY A 124 -17.12 -7.55 -5.64
CA GLY A 124 -17.67 -7.27 -6.96
C GLY A 124 -18.46 -5.95 -7.05
N PHE A 125 -19.03 -5.48 -5.94
CA PHE A 125 -19.78 -4.23 -5.89
C PHE A 125 -18.89 -2.99 -5.87
N ASP A 126 -17.57 -3.11 -5.66
CA ASP A 126 -16.65 -1.96 -5.63
C ASP A 126 -16.63 -1.21 -6.97
N ILE A 127 -16.95 -1.90 -8.08
CA ILE A 127 -17.02 -1.28 -9.39
C ILE A 127 -18.17 -0.28 -9.51
N HIS A 128 -19.23 -0.42 -8.71
CA HIS A 128 -20.38 0.47 -8.77
C HIS A 128 -20.03 1.90 -8.35
N ASP A 129 -18.97 2.10 -7.57
CA ASP A 129 -18.48 3.43 -7.22
C ASP A 129 -17.99 4.22 -8.45
N LEU A 130 -17.58 3.52 -9.53
CA LEU A 130 -17.16 4.13 -10.80
C LEU A 130 -18.32 4.38 -11.76
N ILE A 131 -19.47 3.74 -11.54
CA ILE A 131 -20.60 3.74 -12.48
C ILE A 131 -21.69 4.64 -11.92
N ALA A 132 -21.89 5.81 -12.54
CA ALA A 132 -23.05 6.63 -12.21
C ALA A 132 -24.32 6.01 -12.83
N LEU A 133 -25.41 5.92 -12.06
CA LEU A 133 -26.76 5.57 -12.57
C LEU A 133 -27.38 6.72 -13.37
N THR A 134 -26.59 7.36 -14.25
CA THR A 134 -27.04 8.47 -15.07
C THR A 134 -26.56 8.31 -16.53
N PRO A 135 -27.29 8.88 -17.51
CA PRO A 135 -26.86 8.86 -18.91
C PRO A 135 -25.50 9.52 -19.18
N LYS A 136 -24.96 10.26 -18.20
CA LYS A 136 -23.67 10.93 -18.28
C LYS A 136 -22.50 10.06 -17.77
N SER A 137 -22.75 8.82 -17.36
CA SER A 137 -21.68 7.93 -16.91
C SER A 137 -20.61 7.78 -18.00
N ARG A 138 -19.37 8.06 -17.63
CA ARG A 138 -18.20 7.91 -18.50
C ARG A 138 -17.64 6.48 -18.49
N VAL A 139 -18.10 5.66 -17.55
CA VAL A 139 -17.67 4.27 -17.37
C VAL A 139 -18.89 3.35 -17.51
N LYS A 140 -18.76 2.32 -18.34
CA LYS A 140 -19.74 1.23 -18.49
C LYS A 140 -19.07 -0.08 -18.13
N TYR A 141 -19.78 -0.94 -17.41
CA TYR A 141 -19.29 -2.25 -16.99
C TYR A 141 -20.18 -3.35 -17.54
N PHE A 142 -19.57 -4.38 -18.12
CA PHE A 142 -20.24 -5.55 -18.68
C PHE A 142 -19.99 -6.76 -17.79
N GLU A 143 -20.91 -7.06 -16.87
CA GLU A 143 -20.79 -8.12 -15.87
C GLU A 143 -20.46 -9.51 -16.47
N SER A 144 -21.01 -9.83 -17.64
CA SER A 144 -20.80 -11.13 -18.29
C SER A 144 -19.36 -11.39 -18.72
N THR A 145 -18.62 -10.33 -19.05
CA THR A 145 -17.23 -10.42 -19.56
C THR A 145 -16.22 -9.85 -18.58
N GLY A 146 -16.65 -9.00 -17.64
CA GLY A 146 -15.76 -8.20 -16.80
C GLY A 146 -15.22 -6.94 -17.50
N LYS A 147 -15.58 -6.68 -18.75
CA LYS A 147 -15.04 -5.55 -19.53
C LYS A 147 -15.54 -4.20 -19.00
N LEU A 148 -14.65 -3.22 -18.99
CA LEU A 148 -14.95 -1.81 -18.75
C LEU A 148 -14.78 -1.02 -20.04
N GLU A 149 -15.80 -0.25 -20.41
CA GLU A 149 -15.71 0.74 -21.48
C GLU A 149 -15.71 2.13 -20.88
N VAL A 150 -14.60 2.85 -21.11
CA VAL A 150 -14.38 4.20 -20.59
C VAL A 150 -14.37 5.17 -21.77
N LYS A 151 -15.21 6.20 -21.68
CA LYS A 151 -15.37 7.19 -22.75
C LYS A 151 -14.06 7.93 -23.02
N GLY A 152 -13.59 7.93 -24.26
CA GLY A 152 -12.29 8.48 -24.68
C GLY A 152 -11.13 7.50 -24.61
N PHE A 153 -11.37 6.27 -24.17
CA PHE A 153 -10.38 5.20 -24.02
C PHE A 153 -10.92 3.86 -24.55
N GLU A 154 -11.81 3.90 -25.56
CA GLU A 154 -12.54 2.74 -26.08
C GLU A 154 -11.64 1.68 -26.74
N GLU A 155 -10.44 2.08 -27.19
CA GLU A 155 -9.46 1.19 -27.83
C GLU A 155 -8.61 0.39 -26.82
N ILE A 156 -8.70 0.70 -25.54
CA ILE A 156 -7.88 0.07 -24.50
C ILE A 156 -8.62 -1.12 -23.90
N ASP A 157 -7.90 -2.22 -23.72
CA ASP A 157 -8.40 -3.39 -23.01
C ASP A 157 -8.39 -3.14 -21.50
N ILE A 158 -9.57 -2.77 -20.97
CA ILE A 158 -9.79 -2.52 -19.55
C ILE A 158 -10.76 -3.56 -19.01
N ASN A 159 -10.34 -4.33 -18.01
CA ASN A 159 -11.18 -5.35 -17.37
C ASN A 159 -11.22 -5.16 -15.87
N TYR A 160 -12.36 -5.45 -15.25
CA TYR A 160 -12.55 -5.47 -13.81
C TYR A 160 -12.66 -6.91 -13.30
N LEU A 161 -11.91 -7.22 -12.24
CA LEU A 161 -12.01 -8.47 -11.50
C LEU A 161 -11.92 -8.20 -9.99
N THR A 162 -12.50 -9.11 -9.20
CA THR A 162 -12.15 -9.15 -7.78
C THR A 162 -10.73 -9.72 -7.62
N VAL A 163 -10.01 -9.33 -6.58
CA VAL A 163 -8.63 -9.83 -6.37
C VAL A 163 -8.56 -11.36 -6.27
N HIS A 164 -9.59 -12.00 -5.72
CA HIS A 164 -9.69 -13.46 -5.68
C HIS A 164 -9.77 -14.08 -7.08
N ARG A 165 -10.54 -13.46 -7.98
CA ARG A 165 -10.73 -13.92 -9.36
C ARG A 165 -9.56 -13.59 -10.28
N SER A 166 -8.72 -12.60 -9.91
CA SER A 166 -7.53 -12.23 -10.69
C SER A 166 -6.33 -13.13 -10.42
N LYS A 167 -6.40 -14.06 -9.46
CA LYS A 167 -5.33 -15.02 -9.24
C LYS A 167 -5.12 -15.87 -10.50
N GLY A 168 -3.89 -15.86 -11.00
CA GLY A 168 -3.52 -16.54 -12.25
C GLY A 168 -3.65 -15.65 -13.50
N THR A 169 -4.26 -14.47 -13.40
CA THR A 169 -4.24 -13.47 -14.47
C THR A 169 -3.09 -12.48 -14.28
N GLU A 170 -2.81 -11.70 -15.32
CA GLU A 170 -1.85 -10.60 -15.31
C GLU A 170 -2.25 -9.54 -16.35
N ALA A 171 -1.85 -8.30 -16.10
CA ALA A 171 -2.01 -7.19 -17.03
C ALA A 171 -0.76 -6.32 -17.07
N ASP A 172 -0.65 -5.45 -18.06
CA ASP A 172 0.47 -4.52 -18.15
C ASP A 172 0.45 -3.50 -17.03
N ASN A 173 -0.73 -2.93 -16.74
CA ASN A 173 -0.96 -1.98 -15.65
C ASN A 173 -2.12 -2.46 -14.78
N VAL A 174 -2.09 -2.12 -13.49
CA VAL A 174 -3.16 -2.47 -12.54
C VAL A 174 -3.64 -1.23 -11.82
N ILE A 175 -4.95 -1.12 -11.62
CA ILE A 175 -5.57 -0.10 -10.75
C ILE A 175 -6.35 -0.84 -9.66
N VAL A 176 -6.05 -0.58 -8.39
CA VAL A 176 -6.77 -1.18 -7.25
C VAL A 176 -7.73 -0.13 -6.67
N LEU A 177 -9.01 -0.49 -6.57
CA LEU A 177 -10.09 0.37 -6.10
C LEU A 177 -10.32 0.26 -4.60
N LYS A 178 -10.94 1.30 -4.05
CA LYS A 178 -11.64 1.31 -2.74
C LYS A 178 -10.80 0.78 -1.58
N LEU A 179 -9.56 1.24 -1.48
CA LEU A 179 -8.63 0.91 -0.40
C LEU A 179 -8.97 1.67 0.89
N SER A 180 -10.17 1.44 1.43
CA SER A 180 -10.71 2.12 2.61
C SER A 180 -10.46 1.37 3.91
N ASN A 181 -10.47 2.09 5.03
CA ASN A 181 -10.36 1.52 6.38
C ASN A 181 -11.72 1.12 7.00
N HIS A 182 -12.68 0.67 6.19
CA HIS A 182 -14.01 0.28 6.67
C HIS A 182 -14.16 -1.22 6.94
N LEU A 183 -15.33 -1.63 7.43
CA LEU A 183 -15.66 -3.03 7.74
C LEU A 183 -15.52 -3.95 6.51
N LEU A 184 -16.04 -3.50 5.36
CA LEU A 184 -15.92 -4.15 4.05
C LEU A 184 -14.76 -3.57 3.21
N GLY A 185 -13.81 -2.89 3.85
CA GLY A 185 -12.65 -2.32 3.18
C GLY A 185 -11.65 -3.39 2.74
N PHE A 186 -10.42 -2.96 2.50
CA PHE A 186 -9.32 -3.85 2.16
C PHE A 186 -8.14 -3.53 3.08
N PRO A 187 -7.97 -4.20 4.23
CA PRO A 187 -8.50 -5.53 4.56
C PRO A 187 -9.98 -5.53 4.91
N ASN A 188 -10.66 -6.61 4.51
CA ASN A 188 -11.98 -6.94 5.03
C ASN A 188 -11.84 -7.29 6.53
N LYS A 189 -12.63 -6.60 7.37
CA LYS A 189 -12.61 -6.76 8.83
C LYS A 189 -13.76 -7.61 9.34
N MET A 190 -14.69 -8.02 8.46
CA MET A 190 -15.69 -9.02 8.82
C MET A 190 -14.98 -10.32 9.13
N THR A 191 -15.31 -10.93 10.27
CA THR A 191 -14.80 -12.25 10.65
C THR A 191 -15.39 -13.32 9.75
N ASP A 192 -14.57 -14.27 9.31
CA ASP A 192 -15.04 -15.48 8.66
C ASP A 192 -16.00 -16.26 9.58
N ASP A 193 -16.79 -17.15 8.98
CA ASP A 193 -17.75 -17.99 9.71
C ASP A 193 -17.01 -18.76 10.83
N PRO A 194 -17.50 -18.72 12.09
CA PRO A 194 -16.90 -19.46 13.19
C PRO A 194 -16.67 -20.95 12.90
N LEU A 195 -17.47 -21.56 12.01
CA LEU A 195 -17.32 -22.95 11.58
C LEU A 195 -16.03 -23.18 10.77
N LEU A 196 -15.59 -22.22 9.96
CA LEU A 196 -14.33 -22.32 9.19
C LEU A 196 -13.12 -22.34 10.14
N SER A 197 -13.19 -21.62 11.26
CA SER A 197 -12.13 -21.61 12.27
C SER A 197 -11.94 -22.97 12.96
N LEU A 198 -12.99 -23.81 13.00
CA LEU A 198 -12.93 -25.18 13.53
C LEU A 198 -12.32 -26.18 12.53
N LEU A 199 -12.38 -25.89 11.23
CA LEU A 199 -11.85 -26.75 10.16
C LEU A 199 -10.39 -26.44 9.82
N LEU A 200 -9.96 -25.20 10.05
CA LEU A 200 -8.59 -24.75 9.77
C LEU A 200 -7.70 -24.99 11.00
N SER A 201 -6.65 -25.79 10.82
CA SER A 201 -5.76 -26.28 11.87
C SER A 201 -4.93 -25.20 12.58
N ASP A 202 -4.77 -24.05 11.94
CA ASP A 202 -3.91 -22.96 12.36
C ASP A 202 -4.68 -21.65 12.24
N ASN A 203 -5.13 -21.11 13.38
CA ASN A 203 -5.47 -19.68 13.44
C ASN A 203 -4.20 -18.92 13.05
N GLU A 204 -4.23 -18.21 11.92
CA GLU A 204 -3.13 -17.35 11.54
C GLU A 204 -3.04 -16.18 12.54
N GLU A 205 -2.16 -16.32 13.54
CA GLU A 205 -1.98 -15.32 14.62
C GLU A 205 -1.64 -13.91 14.10
N TYR A 206 -1.11 -13.81 12.88
CA TYR A 206 -0.80 -12.53 12.27
C TYR A 206 -2.07 -11.83 11.77
N ARG A 207 -2.34 -10.64 12.31
CA ARG A 207 -3.53 -9.85 12.00
C ARG A 207 -3.72 -9.66 10.49
N PHE A 208 -4.89 -10.07 10.00
CA PHE A 208 -5.29 -9.99 8.58
C PHE A 208 -4.32 -10.72 7.62
N ALA A 209 -3.77 -11.87 8.02
CA ALA A 209 -2.79 -12.60 7.22
C ALA A 209 -3.29 -13.01 5.83
N GLU A 210 -4.53 -13.52 5.70
CA GLU A 210 -5.10 -13.83 4.38
C GLU A 210 -5.31 -12.58 3.53
N GLU A 211 -5.90 -11.52 4.09
CA GLU A 211 -6.07 -10.25 3.38
C GLU A 211 -4.73 -9.62 2.98
N ARG A 212 -3.64 -9.84 3.74
CA ARG A 212 -2.28 -9.42 3.36
C ARG A 212 -1.80 -10.17 2.12
N ARG A 213 -2.00 -11.49 2.05
CA ARG A 213 -1.71 -12.28 0.84
C ARG A 213 -2.56 -11.84 -0.34
N LEU A 214 -3.83 -11.52 -0.09
CA LEU A 214 -4.72 -10.98 -1.11
C LEU A 214 -4.21 -9.64 -1.65
N PHE A 215 -3.80 -8.73 -0.77
CA PHE A 215 -3.23 -7.44 -1.21
C PHE A 215 -1.90 -7.62 -1.95
N TYR A 216 -1.05 -8.55 -1.52
CA TYR A 216 0.14 -8.95 -2.27
C TYR A 216 -0.19 -9.46 -3.67
N VAL A 217 -1.23 -10.29 -3.82
CA VAL A 217 -1.72 -10.74 -5.14
C VAL A 217 -2.11 -9.54 -6.00
N ALA A 218 -2.87 -8.57 -5.46
CA ALA A 218 -3.29 -7.37 -6.19
C ALA A 218 -2.08 -6.56 -6.71
N LEU A 219 -1.10 -6.29 -5.84
CA LEU A 219 0.11 -5.52 -6.18
C LEU A 219 0.98 -6.21 -7.24
N THR A 220 0.92 -7.54 -7.32
CA THR A 220 1.78 -8.35 -8.22
C THR A 220 1.10 -8.76 -9.53
N ARG A 221 -0.15 -8.33 -9.78
CA ARG A 221 -0.86 -8.60 -11.05
C ARG A 221 -0.38 -7.73 -12.23
N THR A 222 0.50 -6.77 -11.99
CA THR A 222 1.01 -5.83 -13.00
C THR A 222 2.37 -6.26 -13.56
N LYS A 223 2.68 -5.89 -14.81
CA LYS A 223 4.03 -5.98 -15.39
C LYS A 223 4.81 -4.68 -15.23
N ASN A 224 4.10 -3.55 -15.18
CA ASN A 224 4.67 -2.21 -15.14
C ASN A 224 4.35 -1.55 -13.79
N GLU A 225 3.22 -0.85 -13.71
CA GLU A 225 2.84 -0.02 -12.58
C GLU A 225 1.53 -0.50 -11.96
N VAL A 226 1.41 -0.33 -10.65
CA VAL A 226 0.16 -0.47 -9.92
C VAL A 226 -0.26 0.87 -9.32
N VAL A 227 -1.47 1.30 -9.64
CA VAL A 227 -2.10 2.51 -9.08
C VAL A 227 -3.06 2.09 -7.98
N LEU A 228 -2.92 2.71 -6.82
CA LEU A 228 -3.75 2.49 -5.64
C LEU A 228 -4.67 3.70 -5.48
N LEU A 229 -5.96 3.53 -5.81
CA LEU A 229 -6.97 4.56 -5.56
C LEU A 229 -7.41 4.48 -4.10
N THR A 230 -7.13 5.54 -3.35
CA THR A 230 -7.30 5.58 -1.91
C THR A 230 -8.28 6.68 -1.52
N PRO A 231 -9.36 6.39 -0.77
CA PRO A 231 -10.19 7.45 -0.19
C PRO A 231 -9.42 8.17 0.92
N SER A 232 -10.01 9.26 1.46
CA SER A 232 -9.43 10.02 2.57
C SER A 232 -9.13 9.18 3.81
N GLU A 233 -10.00 8.22 4.15
CA GLU A 233 -9.72 7.21 5.16
C GLU A 233 -9.07 5.97 4.53
N ALA A 234 -7.76 6.07 4.29
CA ALA A 234 -6.98 5.04 3.63
C ALA A 234 -6.86 3.73 4.45
N SER A 235 -6.76 2.62 3.74
CA SER A 235 -6.53 1.29 4.30
C SER A 235 -5.26 1.23 5.17
N LEU A 236 -5.31 0.41 6.22
CA LEU A 236 -4.14 0.06 7.03
C LEU A 236 -2.97 -0.47 6.20
N PHE A 237 -3.23 -1.18 5.10
CA PHE A 237 -2.16 -1.70 4.22
C PHE A 237 -1.53 -0.60 3.36
N VAL A 238 -2.31 0.39 2.96
CA VAL A 238 -1.82 1.57 2.24
C VAL A 238 -0.94 2.40 3.16
N GLU A 239 -1.42 2.72 4.37
CA GLU A 239 -0.63 3.42 5.39
C GLU A 239 0.69 2.69 5.70
N GLU A 240 0.63 1.36 5.78
CA GLU A 240 1.80 0.53 6.00
C GLU A 240 2.81 0.62 4.85
N LEU A 241 2.36 0.51 3.59
CA LEU A 241 3.24 0.66 2.43
C LEU A 241 3.88 2.04 2.37
N LEU A 242 3.11 3.08 2.70
CA LEU A 242 3.60 4.46 2.72
C LEU A 242 4.69 4.65 3.76
N LYS A 243 4.43 4.21 5.00
CA LYS A 243 5.34 4.29 6.13
C LYS A 243 6.62 3.50 5.90
N ASP A 244 6.51 2.30 5.35
CA ASP A 244 7.65 1.39 5.20
C ASP A 244 8.59 1.79 4.07
N ASN A 245 8.07 2.37 3.01
CA ASN A 245 8.85 2.66 1.80
C ASN A 245 9.10 4.16 1.63
N ASN A 246 8.85 4.93 2.68
CA ASN A 246 9.00 6.39 2.71
C ASN A 246 8.23 7.09 1.57
N TYR A 247 7.11 6.49 1.10
CA TYR A 247 6.26 7.15 0.13
C TYR A 247 5.51 8.29 0.81
N LEU A 248 5.53 9.46 0.18
CA LEU A 248 4.72 10.61 0.56
C LEU A 248 3.40 10.50 -0.20
N LEU A 249 2.27 10.52 0.51
CA LEU A 249 0.94 10.58 -0.11
C LEU A 249 0.85 11.81 -1.03
N THR A 250 0.68 11.57 -2.33
CA THR A 250 0.32 12.60 -3.31
C THR A 250 -1.20 12.74 -3.32
N THR A 251 -1.72 13.77 -2.66
CA THR A 251 -3.09 14.25 -2.89
C THR A 251 -3.16 15.01 -4.20
N THR A 252 -4.34 14.95 -4.82
CA THR A 252 -4.69 15.57 -6.12
C THR A 252 -4.65 17.10 -6.14
N ASP A 253 -4.40 17.78 -5.01
CA ASP A 253 -4.40 19.25 -4.95
C ASP A 253 -3.02 19.89 -4.78
N GLY A 254 -1.92 19.13 -4.80
CA GLY A 254 -0.58 19.73 -4.76
C GLY A 254 -0.26 20.60 -3.53
N ALA A 255 -1.10 20.58 -2.49
CA ALA A 255 -0.86 21.24 -1.22
C ALA A 255 -0.07 20.32 -0.28
N VAL A 256 1.22 20.62 -0.20
CA VAL A 256 2.21 19.95 0.65
C VAL A 256 1.89 20.18 2.12
N ASN A 257 1.37 19.18 2.84
CA ASN A 257 1.50 19.15 4.31
C ASN A 257 2.67 18.25 4.76
N ALA A 258 3.76 18.30 3.99
CA ALA A 258 5.06 17.81 4.42
C ALA A 258 6.00 18.99 4.59
N THR A 259 5.92 19.62 5.77
CA THR A 259 6.87 20.67 6.18
C THR A 259 8.29 20.16 5.97
N GLY A 260 9.00 20.80 5.04
CA GLY A 260 10.37 20.45 4.71
C GLY A 260 11.28 20.62 5.93
N CYS A 261 12.25 19.74 6.10
CA CYS A 261 13.30 19.96 7.08
C CYS A 261 14.14 21.16 6.59
N PRO A 262 14.16 22.28 7.32
CA PRO A 262 14.82 23.50 6.84
C PRO A 262 16.35 23.35 6.81
N TYR A 263 16.88 22.35 7.52
CA TYR A 263 18.31 22.11 7.66
C TYR A 263 18.91 21.36 6.47
N CYS A 264 18.38 20.18 6.15
CA CYS A 264 18.88 19.40 5.02
C CYS A 264 18.22 19.76 3.69
N LYS A 265 17.09 20.50 3.72
CA LYS A 265 16.27 20.93 2.57
C LYS A 265 15.65 19.80 1.75
N THR A 266 16.22 18.61 1.79
CA THR A 266 15.81 17.39 1.07
C THR A 266 14.94 16.48 1.92
N GLY A 267 15.10 16.52 3.25
CA GLY A 267 14.29 15.73 4.20
C GLY A 267 12.98 16.40 4.58
N LYS A 268 12.07 15.63 5.15
CA LYS A 268 10.76 16.09 5.64
C LYS A 268 10.67 15.89 7.15
N LEU A 269 9.85 16.71 7.82
CA LEU A 269 9.56 16.52 9.23
C LEU A 269 8.51 15.41 9.42
N VAL A 270 8.82 14.45 10.28
CA VAL A 270 7.95 13.32 10.62
C VAL A 270 7.75 13.24 12.14
N ILE A 271 6.55 12.85 12.59
CA ILE A 271 6.27 12.66 14.02
C ILE A 271 7.02 11.42 14.52
N ARG A 272 7.72 11.58 15.64
CA ARG A 272 8.43 10.55 16.38
C ARG A 272 8.01 10.63 17.85
N GLN A 273 8.13 9.52 18.57
CA GLN A 273 7.80 9.46 20.00
C GLN A 273 9.04 9.13 20.82
N HIS A 274 9.22 9.81 21.94
CA HIS A 274 10.19 9.43 22.95
C HIS A 274 9.73 8.15 23.66
N THR A 275 10.60 7.15 23.69
CA THR A 275 10.34 5.84 24.33
C THR A 275 10.15 5.91 25.84
N ALA A 276 10.70 6.92 26.51
CA ALA A 276 10.69 7.04 27.98
C ALA A 276 9.42 7.70 28.55
N ASN A 277 8.81 8.65 27.84
CA ASN A 277 7.71 9.48 28.35
C ASN A 277 6.53 9.60 27.37
N GLY A 278 6.60 8.95 26.21
CA GLY A 278 5.54 8.98 25.18
C GLY A 278 5.37 10.33 24.47
N SER A 279 6.16 11.36 24.81
CA SER A 279 6.02 12.69 24.20
C SER A 279 6.36 12.63 22.72
N GLN A 280 5.52 13.26 21.90
CA GLN A 280 5.72 13.38 20.47
C GLN A 280 6.66 14.55 20.15
N PHE A 281 7.47 14.39 19.11
CA PHE A 281 8.34 15.41 18.54
C PHE A 281 8.45 15.20 17.02
N LEU A 282 8.84 16.22 16.28
CA LEU A 282 9.17 16.11 14.87
C LEU A 282 10.64 15.79 14.70
N GLY A 283 10.98 14.82 13.86
CA GLY A 283 12.35 14.53 13.45
C GLY A 283 12.47 14.50 11.92
N CYS A 284 13.68 14.71 11.41
CA CYS A 284 13.91 14.57 9.97
C CYS A 284 13.73 13.12 9.48
N SER A 285 13.17 12.95 8.28
CA SER A 285 13.05 11.65 7.60
C SER A 285 14.40 11.03 7.24
N HIS A 286 15.43 11.86 7.00
CA HIS A 286 16.79 11.41 6.70
C HIS A 286 17.62 11.04 7.93
N TYR A 287 17.03 10.87 9.11
CA TYR A 287 17.76 10.32 10.25
C TYR A 287 18.29 8.92 9.92
N PRO A 288 19.57 8.59 10.20
CA PRO A 288 20.52 9.33 11.03
C PRO A 288 21.34 10.42 10.32
N SER A 289 21.35 10.45 8.99
CA SER A 289 22.12 11.42 8.18
C SER A 289 21.71 12.88 8.42
N CYS A 290 20.47 13.14 8.83
CA CYS A 290 20.03 14.43 9.36
C CYS A 290 19.33 14.22 10.72
N ASN A 291 19.91 14.75 11.78
CA ASN A 291 19.49 14.54 13.18
C ASN A 291 18.63 15.67 13.77
N GLN A 292 18.11 16.56 12.92
CA GLN A 292 17.31 17.69 13.37
C GLN A 292 15.96 17.25 13.91
N THR A 293 15.57 17.88 15.02
CA THR A 293 14.31 17.61 15.74
C THR A 293 13.66 18.90 16.22
N PHE A 294 12.32 18.90 16.28
CA PHE A 294 11.51 20.02 16.77
C PHE A 294 10.46 19.49 17.74
N LYS A 295 10.32 20.12 18.91
CA LYS A 295 9.38 19.63 19.94
C LYS A 295 7.92 19.91 19.61
N ASN A 296 7.63 20.99 18.88
CA ASN A 296 6.25 21.37 18.59
C ASN A 296 5.77 20.69 17.30
N VAL A 297 4.73 19.85 17.42
CA VAL A 297 4.12 19.10 16.32
C VAL A 297 3.21 19.99 15.46
N GLU A 298 2.71 21.11 16.00
CA GLU A 298 1.86 22.09 15.31
C GLU A 298 2.55 22.73 14.09
N ILE A 299 3.88 22.62 13.99
CA ILE A 299 4.69 23.03 12.82
C ILE A 299 4.24 22.33 11.53
N LEU A 300 3.59 21.16 11.63
CA LEU A 300 3.03 20.46 10.48
C LEU A 300 1.72 21.08 9.97
N ALA A 301 0.99 21.79 10.84
CA ALA A 301 -0.27 22.45 10.50
C ALA A 301 -0.04 23.90 10.03
N ASP A 302 0.85 24.64 10.70
CA ASP A 302 1.16 26.05 10.41
C ASP A 302 2.67 26.27 10.31
N SER A 303 3.27 25.87 9.18
CA SER A 303 4.72 25.97 8.97
C SER A 303 5.17 27.39 8.62
N ILE A 304 5.46 28.21 9.63
CA ILE A 304 6.07 29.54 9.44
C ILE A 304 7.56 29.43 9.70
N LEU A 305 8.40 29.63 8.68
CA LEU A 305 9.86 29.68 8.86
C LEU A 305 10.27 30.96 9.60
N CYS A 306 11.28 30.85 10.46
CA CYS A 306 11.82 32.00 11.17
C CYS A 306 12.56 32.93 10.18
N PRO A 307 12.14 34.20 10.04
CA PRO A 307 12.78 35.13 9.10
C PRO A 307 14.18 35.58 9.54
N GLY A 308 14.59 35.26 10.77
CA GLY A 308 15.89 35.65 11.31
C GLY A 308 17.00 34.61 11.05
N CYS A 309 16.67 33.32 11.07
CA CYS A 309 17.67 32.25 10.95
C CYS A 309 17.42 31.26 9.81
N GLU A 310 16.24 31.30 9.18
CA GLU A 310 15.81 30.45 8.06
C GLU A 310 15.94 28.92 8.29
N SER A 311 16.27 28.53 9.52
CA SER A 311 16.62 27.16 9.93
C SER A 311 15.74 26.65 11.07
N GLY A 312 14.88 27.51 11.62
CA GLY A 312 13.91 27.20 12.66
C GLY A 312 12.51 27.63 12.25
N PHE A 313 11.50 27.18 12.99
CA PHE A 313 10.10 27.56 12.79
C PHE A 313 9.64 28.55 13.85
N MET A 314 8.66 29.37 13.50
CA MET A 314 7.95 30.26 14.41
C MET A 314 6.81 29.48 15.06
N VAL A 315 6.86 29.32 16.38
CA VAL A 315 5.85 28.59 17.15
C VAL A 315 5.23 29.50 18.19
N LYS A 316 3.93 29.30 18.48
CA LYS A 316 3.23 30.05 19.53
C LYS A 316 3.84 29.77 20.90
N ARG A 317 4.12 30.85 21.64
CA ARG A 317 4.63 30.83 23.02
C ARG A 317 3.89 31.90 23.83
N SER A 318 3.70 31.63 25.11
CA SER A 318 3.07 32.59 26.03
C SER A 318 4.13 33.24 26.91
N GLY A 319 4.07 34.56 27.04
CA GLY A 319 4.95 35.36 27.89
C GLY A 319 4.18 36.31 28.79
N ARG A 320 4.91 37.10 29.60
CA ARG A 320 4.33 38.06 30.54
C ARG A 320 3.42 39.11 29.89
N PHE A 321 3.60 39.38 28.59
CA PHE A 321 2.89 40.40 27.84
C PHE A 321 1.88 39.80 26.82
N GLY A 322 1.52 38.54 26.97
CA GLY A 322 0.60 37.82 26.07
C GLY A 322 1.29 36.79 25.17
N ASP A 323 0.53 36.24 24.23
CA ASP A 323 1.01 35.25 23.27
C ASP A 323 1.83 35.90 22.16
N PHE A 324 2.91 35.24 21.75
CA PHE A 324 3.78 35.67 20.66
C PHE A 324 4.29 34.45 19.90
N LEU A 325 4.75 34.64 18.67
CA LEU A 325 5.49 33.61 17.94
C LEU A 325 6.98 33.74 18.24
N GLY A 326 7.62 32.65 18.66
CA GLY A 326 9.06 32.59 18.92
C GLY A 326 9.75 31.48 18.13
N CYS A 327 11.01 31.70 17.77
CA CYS A 327 11.80 30.72 17.01
C CYS A 327 12.08 29.43 17.81
N THR A 328 11.99 28.26 17.15
CA THR A 328 12.35 26.95 17.73
C THR A 328 13.82 26.83 18.12
N ASN A 329 14.72 27.60 17.49
CA ASN A 329 16.17 27.54 17.72
C ASN A 329 16.64 28.40 18.91
N TYR A 330 15.73 28.96 19.72
CA TYR A 330 16.07 29.63 20.98
C TYR A 330 16.83 28.67 21.93
N PRO A 331 17.92 29.10 22.59
CA PRO A 331 18.44 30.48 22.73
C PRO A 331 19.32 30.97 21.56
N GLY A 332 19.70 30.11 20.63
CA GLY A 332 20.58 30.46 19.49
C GLY A 332 19.94 31.41 18.46
N CYS A 333 18.61 31.55 18.47
CA CYS A 333 17.89 32.57 17.71
C CYS A 333 16.78 33.18 18.58
N THR A 334 16.83 34.48 18.80
CA THR A 334 15.92 35.24 19.69
C THR A 334 14.79 35.95 18.94
N ASN A 335 14.61 35.65 17.65
CA ASN A 335 13.62 36.30 16.82
C ASN A 335 12.19 35.98 17.29
N THR A 336 11.35 37.01 17.36
CA THR A 336 9.95 36.91 17.82
C THR A 336 9.03 37.79 16.96
N ILE A 337 7.78 37.37 16.82
CA ILE A 337 6.72 38.11 16.13
C ILE A 337 5.55 38.27 17.11
N LYS A 338 5.07 39.49 17.31
CA LYS A 338 3.90 39.74 18.16
C LYS A 338 2.63 39.33 17.41
N LEU A 339 1.77 38.57 18.08
CA LEU A 339 0.43 38.30 17.59
C LEU A 339 -0.42 39.55 17.88
N LYS A 340 -1.11 40.07 16.87
CA LYS A 340 -1.99 41.25 17.00
C LYS A 340 -3.30 40.89 17.67
#